data_AF-A0A7R7XT37-F1
#
_entry.id   AF-A0A7R7XT37-F1
#
_cell.length_a   1.000
_cell.length_b   1.000
_cell.length_c   1.000
_cell.angle_alpha   90.00
_cell.angle_beta   90.00
_cell.angle_gamma   90.00
#
_symmetry.space_group_name_H-M   'P 1'
#
loop_
_entity.id
_entity.type
_entity.pdbx_description
1 polymer ?
#
loop_
_entity_poly.entity_id
_entity_poly.type
_entity_poly.pdbx_seq_one_letter_code
_entity_poly.pdbx_strand_id
1 'polypeptide(L)' 'MDELDRLAAEICKTTDHVDILFANAGADWGKKFDTHPEKMFSKVMDLNVKSVFYIIPR' A
#
# COMPACT_ATOMS: atom_id res chain seq x y z
N MET A 1 -11.73 -1.38 -3.19
CA MET A 1 -11.96 -1.97 -1.86
C MET A 1 -12.07 -3.48 -1.97
N ASP A 2 -12.69 -3.98 -3.03
CA ASP A 2 -12.86 -5.41 -3.33
C ASP A 2 -11.59 -6.25 -3.14
N GLU A 3 -10.43 -5.73 -3.55
CA GLU A 3 -9.15 -6.43 -3.39
C GLU A 3 -8.66 -6.51 -1.93
N LEU A 4 -8.96 -5.50 -1.12
CA LEU A 4 -8.66 -5.52 0.32
C LEU A 4 -9.60 -6.48 1.04
N ASP A 5 -10.88 -6.50 0.66
CA ASP A 5 -11.85 -7.46 1.21
C ASP A 5 -11.45 -8.90 0.85
N ARG A 6 -10.97 -9.12 -0.38
CA ARG A 6 -10.39 -10.41 -0.81
C ARG A 6 -9.19 -10.80 0.04
N LEU A 7 -8.25 -9.87 0.25
CA LEU A 7 -7.07 -10.12 1.09
C LEU A 7 -7.46 -10.47 2.52
N ALA A 8 -8.36 -9.71 3.13
CA ALA A 8 -8.87 -9.96 4.48
C ALA A 8 -9.53 -11.35 4.56
N ALA A 9 -10.38 -11.70 3.59
CA ALA A 9 -11.03 -13.00 3.52
C ALA A 9 -10.04 -14.17 3.43
N GLU A 10 -8.93 -14.01 2.70
CA GLU A 10 -7.88 -15.03 2.65
C GLU A 10 -7.13 -15.18 3.97
N ILE A 11 -6.79 -14.08 4.66
CA ILE A 11 -6.10 -14.10 5.95
C ILE A 11 -6.98 -14.76 7.03
N CYS A 12 -8.28 -14.45 7.05
CA CYS A 12 -9.24 -15.01 7.99
C CYS A 12 -9.39 -16.54 7.91
N LYS A 13 -8.88 -17.20 6.86
CA LYS A 13 -8.87 -18.67 6.76
C LYS A 13 -7.86 -19.32 7.69
N THR A 14 -6.85 -18.59 8.17
CA THR A 14 -5.72 -19.15 8.94
C THR A 14 -5.56 -18.53 10.31
N THR A 15 -6.08 -17.32 10.54
CA THR A 15 -6.02 -16.61 11.84
C THR A 15 -7.25 -15.75 12.04
N ASP A 16 -7.61 -15.48 13.30
CA ASP A 16 -8.70 -14.58 13.71
C ASP A 16 -8.24 -13.11 13.84
N HIS A 17 -6.94 -12.86 13.97
CA HIS A 17 -6.37 -11.51 14.06
C HIS A 17 -4.95 -11.39 13.47
N VAL A 18 -4.49 -10.15 13.30
CA VAL A 18 -3.14 -9.77 12.86
C VAL A 18 -2.54 -8.83 13.89
N ASP A 19 -1.53 -9.28 14.63
CA ASP A 19 -0.83 -8.44 15.61
C ASP A 19 0.19 -7.50 14.98
N ILE A 20 0.82 -7.93 13.88
CA ILE A 20 1.92 -7.22 13.24
C ILE A 20 1.68 -7.17 11.74
N LEU A 21 1.48 -5.96 11.24
CA LEU A 21 1.35 -5.67 9.81
C LEU A 21 2.67 -5.08 9.27
N PHE A 22 3.29 -5.77 8.33
CA PHE A 22 4.45 -5.26 7.61
C PHE A 22 4.00 -4.55 6.32
N ALA A 23 3.75 -3.25 6.41
CA ALA A 23 3.47 -2.39 5.26
C ALA A 23 4.75 -2.08 4.46
N ASN A 24 5.42 -3.12 3.95
CA ASN A 24 6.77 -3.04 3.38
C ASN A 24 6.81 -2.69 1.88
N ALA A 25 5.67 -2.75 1.17
CA ALA A 25 5.66 -2.46 -0.26
C ALA A 25 6.00 -0.99 -0.53
N GLY A 26 6.98 -0.74 -1.41
CA GLY A 26 7.43 0.60 -1.73
C GLY A 26 8.14 0.70 -3.07
N ALA A 27 8.14 1.89 -3.66
CA ALA A 27 8.88 2.20 -4.88
C ALA A 27 9.39 3.65 -4.87
N ASP A 28 10.47 3.90 -5.61
CA ASP A 28 10.96 5.23 -5.95
C ASP A 28 11.07 5.41 -7.47
N TRP A 29 11.36 6.64 -7.91
CA TRP A 29 11.48 6.97 -9.34
C TRP A 29 12.80 7.64 -9.71
N GLY A 30 13.66 7.99 -8.74
CA GLY A 30 15.05 8.40 -8.98
C GLY A 30 15.27 9.60 -9.93
N LYS A 31 14.35 10.57 -9.98
CA LYS A 31 14.45 11.78 -10.82
C LYS A 31 14.56 13.06 -9.99
N LYS A 32 15.22 14.08 -10.55
CA LYS A 32 15.26 15.43 -9.97
C LYS A 32 13.85 16.02 -9.89
N PHE A 33 13.64 16.92 -8.93
CA PHE A 33 12.34 17.54 -8.68
C PHE A 33 11.74 18.24 -9.90
N ASP A 34 12.53 19.03 -10.61
CA ASP A 34 12.16 19.82 -11.80
C ASP A 34 11.82 18.98 -13.04
N THR A 35 12.23 17.70 -13.05
CA THR A 35 12.02 16.76 -14.16
C THR A 35 11.16 15.57 -13.74
N HIS A 36 10.57 15.63 -12.55
CA HIS A 36 9.78 14.53 -12.02
C HIS A 36 8.41 14.48 -12.69
N PRO A 37 8.05 13.39 -13.40
CA PRO A 37 6.75 13.30 -14.04
C PRO A 37 5.63 13.15 -13.00
N GLU A 38 4.57 13.95 -13.10
CA GLU A 38 3.42 13.92 -12.19
C GLU A 38 2.86 12.50 -12.00
N LYS A 39 2.68 11.76 -13.10
CA LYS A 39 2.18 10.36 -13.07
C LYS A 39 3.05 9.44 -12.19
N MET A 40 4.35 9.69 -12.15
CA MET A 40 5.29 8.87 -11.38
C MET A 40 5.30 9.29 -9.92
N PHE A 41 5.16 10.59 -9.64
CA PHE A 41 4.89 11.08 -8.30
C PHE A 41 3.63 10.44 -7.72
N SER A 42 2.52 10.46 -8.48
CA SER A 42 1.26 9.82 -8.06
C SER A 42 1.44 8.33 -7.80
N LYS A 43 2.19 7.60 -8.63
CA LYS A 43 2.47 6.18 -8.41
C LYS A 43 3.23 5.92 -7.11
N VAL A 44 4.24 6.72 -6.81
CA VAL A 44 5.01 6.62 -5.55
C VAL A 44 4.10 6.93 -4.35
N MET A 45 3.26 7.95 -4.43
CA MET A 45 2.33 8.33 -3.36
C MET A 45 1.21 7.31 -3.17
N ASP A 46 0.68 6.75 -4.26
CA ASP A 46 -0.34 5.70 -4.23
C ASP A 46 0.18 4.44 -3.53
N LEU A 47 1.41 4.02 -3.86
CA LEU A 47 2.02 2.83 -3.27
C LEU A 47 2.50 3.08 -1.83
N ASN A 48 3.36 4.08 -1.62
CA ASN A 48 4.09 4.20 -0.37
C ASN A 48 3.29 4.87 0.75
N VAL A 49 2.24 5.63 0.40
CA VAL A 49 1.45 6.40 1.38
C VAL A 49 0.02 5.94 1.38
N LYS A 50 -0.72 6.08 0.28
CA LYS A 50 -2.16 5.79 0.28
C LYS A 50 -2.45 4.32 0.57
N SER A 51 -1.69 3.39 0.00
CA SER A 51 -1.90 1.96 0.25
C SER A 51 -1.75 1.61 1.74
N VAL A 52 -0.77 2.21 2.44
CA VAL A 52 -0.53 2.01 3.87
C VAL A 52 -1.76 2.41 4.69
N PHE A 53 -2.38 3.55 4.37
CA PHE A 53 -3.62 3.97 5.03
C PHE A 53 -4.81 3.05 4.76
N TYR A 54 -4.83 2.34 3.63
CA TYR A 54 -5.92 1.42 3.31
C TYR A 54 -5.79 0.04 3.97
N ILE A 55 -4.57 -0.40 4.28
CA ILE A 55 -4.32 -1.72 4.90
C ILE A 55 -4.24 -1.68 6.43
N ILE A 56 -4.10 -0.48 7.03
CA ILE A 56 -4.16 -0.33 8.48
C ILE A 56 -5.63 -0.52 8.92
N PRO A 57 -5.90 -1.46 9.85
CA PRO A 57 -7.24 -1.64 10.40
C PRO A 57 -7.73 -0.37 11.11
N ARG A 58 -9.04 -0.13 11.10
CA ARG A 58 -9.69 0.84 12.00
C ARG A 58 -10.05 0.20 13.33
#